data_AF-A0A2G6FZU5-F1
#
_entry.id   AF-A0A2G6FZU5-F1
#
_cell.length_a   1.000
_cell.length_b   1.000
_cell.length_c   1.000
_cell.angle_alpha   90.00
_cell.angle_beta   90.00
_cell.angle_gamma   90.00
#
_symmetry.space_group_name_H-M   'P 1'
#
loop_
_entity.id
_entity.type
_entity.pdbx_description
1 polymer ?
#
loop_
_entity_poly.entity_id
_entity_poly.type
_entity_poly.pdbx_seq_one_letter_code
_entity_poly.pdbx_strand_id
1 'polypeptide(L)'
;MKKIKWLRTALLLALVLILAVGCQGQAPSEQADEQPVEKEVKRQIELYGTVAVRHSLDISLDKLLKVTKVYVKEGQVVKAGDALFQVDLTNLRADAALLKSKIDLAEKQLSDENYDVQKFSVN
;
A
#
# COMPACT_ATOMS: atom_id res chain seq x y z
N MET A 1 3.94 -44.29 -70.27
CA MET A 1 2.97 -43.85 -69.22
C MET A 1 2.65 -44.88 -68.12
N LYS A 2 3.26 -46.08 -68.09
CA LYS A 2 2.93 -47.14 -67.09
C LYS A 2 3.63 -46.96 -65.73
N LYS A 3 4.82 -46.35 -65.69
CA LYS A 3 5.66 -46.20 -64.47
C LYS A 3 5.04 -45.25 -63.44
N ILE A 4 4.32 -44.21 -63.87
CA ILE A 4 3.69 -43.22 -62.98
C ILE A 4 2.39 -43.74 -62.35
N LYS A 5 1.70 -44.67 -63.03
CA LYS A 5 0.54 -45.37 -62.45
C LYS A 5 0.98 -46.37 -61.38
N TRP A 6 2.10 -47.07 -61.58
CA TRP A 6 2.70 -47.98 -60.59
C TRP A 6 3.28 -47.24 -59.37
N LEU A 7 3.85 -46.05 -59.56
CA LEU A 7 4.35 -45.23 -58.46
C LEU A 7 3.20 -44.69 -57.58
N ARG A 8 2.08 -44.31 -58.19
CA ARG A 8 0.88 -43.85 -57.47
C ARG A 8 0.16 -44.97 -56.72
N THR A 9 0.10 -46.18 -57.28
CA THR A 9 -0.47 -47.34 -56.58
C THR A 9 0.41 -47.80 -55.42
N ALA A 10 1.74 -47.73 -55.57
CA ALA A 10 2.66 -48.02 -54.46
C ALA A 10 2.55 -46.99 -53.32
N LEU A 11 2.40 -45.70 -53.65
CA LEU A 11 2.22 -44.63 -52.67
C LEU A 11 0.88 -44.75 -51.91
N LEU A 12 -0.20 -45.11 -52.61
CA LEU A 12 -1.51 -45.36 -51.98
C LEU A 12 -1.49 -46.61 -51.08
N LEU A 13 -0.80 -47.68 -51.49
CA LEU A 13 -0.69 -48.89 -50.68
C LEU A 13 0.15 -48.65 -49.40
N ALA A 14 1.20 -47.83 -49.50
CA ALA A 14 2.02 -47.45 -48.35
C ALA A 14 1.24 -46.56 -47.36
N LEU A 15 0.37 -45.66 -47.85
CA LEU A 15 -0.45 -44.80 -47.00
C LEU A 15 -1.52 -45.59 -46.21
N VAL A 16 -2.07 -46.66 -46.81
CA VAL A 16 -3.02 -47.57 -46.13
C VAL A 16 -2.32 -48.42 -45.07
N LEU A 17 -1.05 -48.79 -45.29
CA LEU A 17 -0.28 -49.56 -44.30
C LEU A 17 0.01 -48.78 -43.00
N ILE A 18 0.18 -47.46 -43.08
CA ILE A 18 0.49 -46.61 -41.92
C ILE A 18 -0.74 -46.40 -41.02
N LEU A 19 -1.96 -46.45 -41.59
CA LEU A 19 -3.22 -46.29 -40.85
C LEU A 19 -3.65 -47.57 -40.08
N ALA A 20 -3.05 -48.73 -40.39
CA ALA A 20 -3.34 -49.98 -39.69
C ALA A 20 -2.52 -50.18 -38.41
N VAL A 21 -1.55 -49.29 -38.11
CA VAL A 21 -0.81 -49.28 -36.83
C VAL A 21 -1.57 -48.42 -35.81
N GLY A 22 -2.86 -48.72 -35.66
CA GLY A 22 -3.73 -48.14 -34.64
C GLY A 22 -3.77 -49.02 -33.40
N CYS A 23 -3.07 -48.59 -32.34
CA CYS A 23 -3.23 -48.97 -30.94
C CYS A 23 -3.82 -50.36 -30.61
N GLN A 24 -2.93 -51.34 -30.45
CA GLN A 24 -3.18 -52.42 -29.48
C GLN A 24 -2.30 -52.18 -28.25
N GLY A 25 -2.64 -51.12 -27.50
CA GLY A 25 -2.14 -50.91 -26.15
C GLY A 25 -3.02 -51.69 -25.18
N GLN A 26 -2.71 -52.97 -24.96
CA GLN A 26 -3.13 -53.63 -23.74
C GLN A 26 -2.41 -52.93 -22.59
N ALA A 27 -3.13 -52.08 -21.87
CA ALA A 27 -2.69 -51.69 -20.54
C ALA A 27 -2.60 -52.98 -19.71
N PRO A 28 -1.43 -53.32 -19.14
CA PRO A 28 -1.39 -54.31 -18.08
C PRO A 28 -2.35 -53.83 -16.99
N SER A 29 -3.30 -54.68 -16.61
CA SER A 29 -4.06 -54.51 -15.38
C SER A 29 -3.07 -54.65 -14.22
N GLU A 30 -2.38 -53.56 -13.91
CA GLU A 30 -1.67 -53.35 -12.67
C GLU A 30 -2.77 -53.33 -11.60
N GLN A 31 -2.93 -54.47 -10.93
CA GLN A 31 -3.67 -54.55 -9.69
C GLN A 31 -2.99 -53.56 -8.75
N ALA A 32 -3.60 -52.39 -8.60
CA ALA A 32 -3.23 -51.43 -7.59
C ALA A 32 -3.44 -52.12 -6.25
N ASP A 33 -2.35 -52.64 -5.70
CA ASP A 33 -2.23 -52.88 -4.27
C ASP A 33 -2.43 -51.49 -3.64
N GLU A 34 -3.64 -51.24 -3.14
CA GLU A 34 -3.94 -50.05 -2.35
C GLU A 34 -3.16 -50.17 -1.03
N GLN A 35 -1.86 -49.87 -1.08
CA GLN A 35 -1.19 -49.43 0.12
C GLN A 35 -1.96 -48.18 0.60
N PRO A 36 -2.37 -48.13 1.88
CA PRO A 36 -3.00 -46.93 2.42
C PRO A 36 -2.00 -45.80 2.28
N VAL A 37 -2.20 -44.94 1.27
CA VAL A 37 -1.54 -43.65 1.22
C VAL A 37 -2.05 -42.93 2.45
N GLU A 38 -1.23 -42.88 3.50
CA GLU A 38 -1.46 -42.05 4.67
C GLU A 38 -1.49 -40.60 4.18
N LYS A 39 -2.67 -40.16 3.75
CA LYS A 39 -2.90 -38.80 3.30
C LYS A 39 -2.64 -37.93 4.51
N GLU A 40 -1.53 -37.17 4.50
CA GLU A 40 -1.27 -36.14 5.49
C GLU A 40 -2.52 -35.26 5.60
N VAL A 41 -3.28 -35.46 6.69
CA VAL A 41 -4.49 -34.71 6.95
C VAL A 41 -4.04 -33.31 7.31
N LYS A 42 -4.00 -32.42 6.31
CA LYS A 42 -3.75 -30.99 6.52
C LYS A 42 -4.89 -30.43 7.36
N ARG A 43 -4.71 -30.41 8.68
CA ARG A 43 -5.63 -29.78 9.61
C ARG A 43 -5.59 -28.28 9.36
N GLN A 44 -6.63 -27.76 8.73
CA GLN A 44 -6.84 -26.33 8.58
C GLN A 44 -7.84 -25.87 9.65
N ILE A 45 -7.51 -24.78 10.33
CA ILE A 45 -8.40 -24.13 11.28
C ILE A 45 -8.84 -22.83 10.62
N GLU A 46 -10.14 -22.71 10.37
CA GLU A 46 -10.73 -21.49 9.84
C GLU A 46 -11.22 -20.62 10.99
N LEU A 47 -10.77 -19.38 11.02
CA LEU A 47 -11.14 -18.40 12.03
C LEU A 47 -11.97 -17.30 11.39
N TYR A 48 -13.03 -16.93 12.08
CA TYR A 48 -13.95 -15.88 11.68
C TYR A 48 -13.89 -14.76 12.71
N GLY A 49 -13.89 -13.51 12.23
CA GLY A 49 -13.78 -12.34 13.09
C GLY A 49 -14.01 -11.06 12.31
N THR A 50 -14.05 -9.95 13.04
CA THR A 50 -14.24 -8.61 12.45
C THR A 50 -12.90 -7.88 12.40
N VAL A 51 -12.60 -7.25 11.27
CA VAL A 51 -11.45 -6.36 11.16
C VAL A 51 -11.84 -5.01 11.74
N ALA A 52 -11.13 -4.58 12.79
CA ALA A 52 -11.32 -3.29 13.41
C ALA A 52 -10.14 -2.35 13.11
N VAL A 53 -10.43 -1.06 12.96
CA VAL A 53 -9.41 -0.02 12.85
C VAL A 53 -8.74 0.17 14.20
N ARG A 54 -7.40 0.10 14.24
CA ARG A 54 -6.65 0.28 15.50
C ARG A 54 -6.73 1.71 16.04
N HIS A 55 -6.59 2.69 15.15
CA HIS A 55 -6.59 4.11 15.49
C HIS A 55 -7.29 4.90 14.39
N SER A 56 -8.21 5.78 14.79
CA SER A 56 -8.84 6.78 13.92
C SER A 56 -8.44 8.16 14.42
N LEU A 57 -8.10 9.05 13.51
CA LEU A 57 -7.70 10.42 13.82
C LEU A 57 -8.42 11.37 12.89
N ASP A 58 -9.15 12.30 13.48
CA ASP A 58 -9.75 13.42 12.76
C ASP A 58 -8.86 14.64 12.90
N ILE A 59 -8.59 15.29 11.76
CA ILE A 59 -7.72 16.47 11.69
C ILE A 59 -8.62 17.69 11.52
N SER A 60 -8.64 18.56 12.53
CA SER A 60 -9.34 19.84 12.51
C SER A 60 -8.38 21.00 12.77
N LEU A 61 -8.72 22.18 12.26
CA LEU A 61 -7.99 23.41 12.55
C LEU A 61 -8.78 24.24 13.55
N ASP A 62 -8.14 24.64 14.66
CA ASP A 62 -8.77 25.45 15.71
C ASP A 62 -9.08 26.88 15.25
N LYS A 63 -8.40 27.34 14.19
CA LYS A 63 -8.57 28.66 13.60
C LYS A 63 -9.07 28.54 12.17
N LEU A 64 -9.91 29.50 11.77
CA LEU A 64 -10.32 29.68 10.38
C LEU A 64 -9.12 30.17 9.57
N LEU A 65 -8.42 29.22 8.95
CA LEU A 65 -7.29 29.47 8.06
C LEU A 65 -7.67 29.11 6.62
N LYS A 66 -7.16 29.86 5.66
CA LYS A 66 -7.36 29.56 4.24
C LYS A 66 -6.46 28.40 3.84
N VAL A 67 -7.05 27.32 3.31
CA VAL A 67 -6.29 26.24 2.70
C VAL A 67 -5.81 26.71 1.32
N THR A 68 -4.49 26.70 1.13
CA THR A 68 -3.82 27.13 -0.11
C THR A 68 -3.67 25.96 -1.09
N LYS A 69 -3.40 24.76 -0.57
CA LYS A 69 -3.15 23.58 -1.40
C LYS A 69 -3.46 22.29 -0.64
N VAL A 70 -3.99 21.30 -1.35
CA VAL A 70 -4.16 19.92 -0.85
C VAL A 70 -3.23 19.02 -1.65
N TYR A 71 -2.45 18.19 -0.96
CA TYR A 71 -1.42 17.34 -1.57
C TYR A 71 -1.85 15.89 -1.75
N VAL A 72 -2.94 15.50 -1.13
CA VAL A 72 -3.43 14.13 -1.09
C VAL A 72 -4.77 14.00 -1.80
N LYS A 73 -5.08 12.78 -2.25
CA LYS A 73 -6.38 12.41 -2.81
C LYS A 73 -7.13 11.53 -1.81
N GLU A 74 -8.45 11.49 -1.93
CA GLU A 74 -9.28 10.60 -1.12
C GLU A 74 -8.90 9.12 -1.35
N GLY A 75 -8.86 8.35 -0.25
CA GLY A 75 -8.43 6.95 -0.28
C GLY A 75 -6.93 6.73 -0.45
N GLN A 76 -6.12 7.78 -0.56
CA GLN A 76 -4.67 7.67 -0.66
C GLN A 76 -4.07 7.18 0.68
N VAL A 77 -3.19 6.19 0.59
CA VAL A 77 -2.38 5.75 1.73
C VAL A 77 -1.26 6.76 1.97
N VAL A 78 -1.19 7.27 3.19
CA VAL A 78 -0.17 8.25 3.63
C VAL A 78 0.61 7.71 4.83
N LYS A 79 1.80 8.25 5.04
CA LYS A 79 2.66 7.93 6.20
C LYS A 79 2.63 9.09 7.21
N ALA A 80 2.99 8.78 8.45
CA ALA A 80 3.17 9.80 9.46
C ALA A 80 4.26 10.80 9.03
N GLY A 81 3.94 12.09 9.10
CA GLY A 81 4.81 13.18 8.66
C GLY A 81 4.57 13.66 7.23
N ASP A 82 3.76 12.98 6.43
CA ASP A 82 3.42 13.45 5.08
C ASP A 82 2.58 14.74 5.15
N ALA A 83 2.93 15.72 4.32
CA ALA A 83 2.16 16.95 4.21
C ALA A 83 0.83 16.66 3.51
N LEU A 84 -0.29 16.81 4.22
CA LEU A 84 -1.63 16.56 3.68
C LEU A 84 -2.19 17.79 2.95
N PHE A 85 -2.02 18.97 3.55
CA PHE A 85 -2.45 20.25 3.00
C PHE A 85 -1.55 21.40 3.50
N GLN A 86 -1.65 22.53 2.83
CA GLN A 86 -0.97 23.77 3.17
C GLN A 86 -2.00 24.85 3.48
N VAL A 87 -1.77 25.62 4.53
CA VAL A 87 -2.58 26.78 4.93
C VAL A 87 -1.80 28.07 4.78
N ASP A 88 -2.52 29.16 4.55
CA ASP A 88 -1.97 30.52 4.62
C ASP A 88 -1.77 30.92 6.09
N LEU A 89 -0.50 31.18 6.45
CA LEU A 89 -0.07 31.55 7.80
C LEU A 89 0.31 33.03 7.91
N THR A 90 0.08 33.84 6.88
CA THR A 90 0.57 35.23 6.82
C THR A 90 0.07 36.05 8.01
N ASN A 91 -1.25 36.06 8.24
CA ASN A 91 -1.85 36.79 9.35
C ASN A 91 -1.40 36.24 10.71
N LEU A 92 -1.31 34.92 10.85
CA LEU A 92 -0.88 34.30 12.10
C LEU A 92 0.57 34.66 12.46
N ARG A 93 1.45 34.78 11.46
CA ARG A 93 2.83 35.23 11.66
C ARG A 93 2.90 36.71 12.04
N ALA A 94 2.07 37.55 11.43
CA ALA A 94 1.97 38.96 11.78
C ALA A 94 1.51 39.15 13.23
N ASP A 95 0.48 38.41 13.64
CA ASP A 95 -0.02 38.41 15.01
C ASP A 95 1.06 37.94 16.00
N ALA A 96 1.75 36.84 15.69
CA ALA A 96 2.83 36.32 16.53
C ALA A 96 3.98 37.33 16.69
N ALA A 97 4.36 38.02 15.61
CA ALA A 97 5.38 39.07 15.66
C ALA A 97 4.93 40.25 16.53
N LEU A 98 3.68 40.70 16.39
CA LEU A 98 3.12 41.77 17.22
C LEU A 98 3.09 41.40 18.70
N LEU A 99 2.65 40.18 19.03
CA LEU A 99 2.64 39.71 20.42
C LEU A 99 4.05 39.63 20.98
N LYS A 100 5.02 39.16 20.20
CA LYS A 100 6.43 39.14 20.62
C LYS A 100 6.95 40.54 20.93
N SER A 101 6.71 41.52 20.06
CA SER A 101 7.11 42.91 20.34
C SER A 101 6.47 43.49 21.59
N LYS A 102 5.22 43.09 21.91
CA LYS A 102 4.56 43.49 23.16
C LYS A 102 5.23 42.87 24.39
N ILE A 103 5.60 41.59 24.31
CA ILE A 103 6.35 40.91 25.36
C ILE A 103 7.70 41.59 25.58
N ASP A 104 8.47 41.80 24.50
CA ASP A 104 9.79 42.44 24.56
C ASP A 104 9.71 43.86 25.17
N LEU A 105 8.64 44.60 24.86
CA LEU A 105 8.41 45.93 25.44
C LEU A 105 8.06 45.86 26.93
N ALA A 106 7.19 44.92 27.32
CA ALA A 106 6.82 44.73 28.72
C ALA A 106 8.02 44.27 29.57
N GLU A 107 8.87 43.39 29.04
CA GLU A 107 10.09 42.94 29.72
C GLU A 107 11.07 44.08 29.97
N LYS A 108 11.24 44.99 29.00
CA LYS A 108 12.06 46.20 29.19
C LYS A 108 11.49 47.12 30.26
N GLN A 109 10.17 47.34 30.25
CA GLN A 109 9.51 48.17 31.27
C GLN A 109 9.70 47.59 32.67
N LEU A 110 9.54 46.28 32.85
CA LEU A 110 9.78 45.61 34.12
C LEU A 110 11.25 45.68 34.56
N SER A 111 12.18 45.58 33.60
CA SER A 111 13.61 45.74 33.88
C SER A 111 13.90 47.16 34.38
N ASP A 112 13.42 48.17 33.67
CA ASP A 112 13.63 49.59 34.02
C ASP A 112 13.02 49.93 35.40
N GLU A 113 11.80 49.45 35.67
CA GLU A 113 11.13 49.64 36.97
C GLU A 113 11.90 48.96 38.12
N ASN A 114 12.44 47.76 37.90
CA ASN A 114 13.31 47.09 38.87
C ASN A 114 14.64 47.83 39.11
N TYR A 115 15.20 48.48 38.10
CA TYR A 115 16.40 49.31 38.25
C TYR A 115 16.10 50.53 39.13
N ASP A 116 14.94 51.18 38.94
CA ASP A 116 14.54 52.34 39.74
C ASP A 116 14.32 51.95 41.21
N VAL A 117 13.61 50.85 41.49
CA VAL A 117 13.38 50.38 42.87
C VAL A 117 14.70 50.07 43.60
N GLN A 118 15.68 49.46 42.94
CA GLN A 118 16.99 49.21 43.56
C GLN A 118 17.75 50.50 43.87
N LYS A 119 17.63 51.53 43.03
CA LYS A 119 18.29 52.83 43.28
C LYS A 119 17.72 53.54 44.52
N PHE A 120 16.43 53.38 44.80
CA PHE A 120 15.78 53.97 45.98
C PHE A 120 15.99 53.16 47.27
N SER A 121 16.38 51.88 47.19
CA SER A 121 16.58 51.03 48.38
C SER A 121 18.01 51.11 48.98
N VAL A 122 18.96 51.75 48.29
CA VAL A 122 20.39 51.84 48.70
C VAL A 122 20.74 53.20 49.31
N ASN A 123 19.74 54.03 49.62
CA ASN A 123 19.91 55.36 50.21
C ASN A 123 19.15 55.48 51.52
#